data_AF-A0A954G3F4-F1
#
_entry.id   AF-A0A954G3F4-F1
#
_cell.length_a   1.000
_cell.length_b   1.000
_cell.length_c   1.000
_cell.angle_alpha   90.00
_cell.angle_beta   90.00
_cell.angle_gamma   90.00
#
_symmetry.space_group_name_H-M   'P 1'
#
loop_
_entity.id
_entity.type
_entity.pdbx_description
1 polymer ?
#
loop_
_entity_poly.entity_id
_entity_poly.type
_entity_poly.pdbx_seq_one_letter_code
_entity_poly.pdbx_strand_id
1 'polypeptide(L)'
;MRYSAYILTIVLAVLCLIIGLTVESDFLWVLLVLIPLALLGTWDLIQTRHSITRNYPIIAHMRFLLEMIRPEIHQYFIESNIDGRPFNHDQRSLIYERAKNID
;
A
#
# COMPACT_ATOMS: atom_id res chain seq x y z
N MET A 1 20.57 -2.14 -5.64
CA MET A 1 19.36 -2.37 -4.82
C MET A 1 18.05 -2.28 -5.62
N ARG A 2 18.01 -2.71 -6.90
CA ARG A 2 16.82 -2.63 -7.75
C ARG A 2 15.97 -3.90 -7.69
N TYR A 3 16.64 -5.06 -7.77
CA TYR A 3 16.01 -6.38 -7.68
C TYR A 3 16.11 -7.01 -6.29
N SER A 4 16.56 -6.27 -5.27
CA SER A 4 16.86 -6.82 -3.95
C SER A 4 15.64 -7.43 -3.26
N ALA A 5 14.47 -6.79 -3.33
CA ALA A 5 13.25 -7.37 -2.77
C ALA A 5 12.83 -8.65 -3.51
N TYR A 6 12.88 -8.66 -4.84
CA TYR A 6 12.55 -9.85 -5.61
C TYR A 6 13.51 -11.01 -5.30
N ILE A 7 14.82 -10.76 -5.30
CA ILE A 7 15.82 -11.77 -4.92
C ILE A 7 15.57 -12.27 -3.50
N LEU A 8 15.33 -11.38 -2.54
CA LEU A 8 15.02 -11.75 -1.16
C LEU A 8 13.78 -12.65 -1.09
N THR A 9 12.72 -12.33 -1.83
CA THR A 9 11.49 -13.14 -1.82
C THR A 9 11.70 -14.54 -2.40
N ILE A 10 12.51 -14.67 -3.45
CA ILE A 10 12.89 -15.98 -4.01
C ILE A 10 13.75 -16.76 -3.02
N VAL A 11 14.74 -16.13 -2.40
CA VAL A 11 15.61 -16.76 -1.40
C VAL A 11 14.79 -17.25 -0.20
N LEU A 12 13.90 -16.42 0.33
CA LEU A 12 13.00 -16.80 1.43
C LEU A 12 12.05 -17.93 1.03
N ALA A 13 11.50 -17.91 -0.18
CA ALA A 13 10.64 -18.99 -0.67
C ALA A 13 11.40 -20.33 -0.74
N VAL A 14 12.63 -20.32 -1.24
CA VAL A 14 13.48 -21.52 -1.30
C VAL A 14 13.84 -22.01 0.11
N LEU A 15 14.21 -21.12 1.02
CA LEU A 15 14.51 -21.48 2.41
C LEU A 15 13.29 -22.07 3.13
N CYS A 16 12.12 -21.44 3.01
CA CYS A 16 10.88 -21.95 3.59
C CYS A 16 10.47 -23.30 3.00
N LEU A 17 10.70 -23.52 1.70
CA LEU A 17 10.46 -24.82 1.07
C LEU A 17 11.40 -25.90 1.62
N ILE A 18 12.70 -25.61 1.75
CA ILE A 18 13.68 -26.55 2.30
C ILE A 18 13.32 -26.91 3.74
N ILE A 19 13.07 -25.91 4.59
CA ILE A 19 12.72 -26.11 6.01
C ILE A 19 11.38 -26.86 6.13
N GLY A 20 10.40 -26.51 5.29
CA GLY A 20 9.09 -27.15 5.24
C GLY A 20 9.14 -28.65 4.92
N LEU A 21 10.14 -29.08 4.15
CA LEU A 21 10.34 -30.46 3.76
C LEU A 21 11.27 -31.25 4.69
N THR A 22 12.15 -30.58 5.46
CA THR A 22 13.17 -31.25 6.29
C THR A 22 12.94 -31.17 7.79
N VAL A 23 12.27 -30.11 8.28
CA VAL A 23 12.12 -29.85 9.72
C VAL A 23 10.67 -29.96 10.14
N GLU A 24 9.81 -29.05 9.65
CA GLU A 24 8.40 -28.95 10.05
C GLU A 24 7.53 -28.51 8.88
N SER A 25 6.44 -29.22 8.62
CA SER A 25 5.55 -28.95 7.49
C SER A 25 4.76 -27.64 7.61
N ASP A 26 4.70 -27.03 8.79
CA ASP A 26 3.98 -25.77 9.00
C ASP A 26 4.57 -24.60 8.20
N PHE A 27 5.87 -24.64 7.91
CA PHE A 27 6.53 -23.62 7.08
C PHE A 27 6.02 -23.63 5.62
N LEU A 28 5.39 -24.70 5.16
CA LEU A 28 4.78 -24.75 3.82
C LEU A 28 3.59 -23.79 3.69
N TRP A 29 2.90 -23.45 4.79
CA TRP A 29 1.82 -22.46 4.74
C TRP A 29 2.32 -21.06 4.35
N VAL A 30 3.56 -20.71 4.72
CA VAL A 30 4.17 -19.43 4.34
C VAL A 30 4.37 -19.33 2.83
N LEU A 31 4.55 -20.46 2.13
CA LEU A 31 4.67 -20.48 0.68
C LEU A 31 3.40 -20.02 -0.04
N LEU A 32 2.22 -20.15 0.58
CA LEU A 32 0.98 -19.63 0.01
C LEU A 32 1.01 -18.11 -0.19
N VAL A 33 1.82 -17.39 0.60
CA VAL A 33 2.02 -15.94 0.43
C VAL A 33 3.22 -15.66 -0.46
N LEU A 34 4.32 -16.39 -0.28
CA LEU A 34 5.56 -16.15 -1.02
C LEU A 34 5.46 -16.49 -2.51
N ILE A 35 4.71 -17.55 -2.87
CA ILE A 35 4.55 -17.96 -4.27
C ILE A 35 3.81 -16.89 -5.09
N PRO A 36 2.62 -16.38 -4.68
CA PRO A 36 1.98 -15.27 -5.37
C PRO A 36 2.87 -14.02 -5.47
N LEU A 37 3.64 -13.72 -4.43
CA LEU A 37 4.55 -12.57 -4.43
C LEU A 37 5.67 -12.75 -5.47
N ALA A 38 6.24 -13.95 -5.56
CA ALA A 38 7.24 -14.30 -6.56
C ALA A 38 6.66 -14.23 -7.99
N LEU A 39 5.44 -14.73 -8.19
CA LEU A 39 4.73 -14.64 -9.47
C LEU A 39 4.48 -13.17 -9.87
N LEU A 40 4.02 -12.34 -8.94
CA LEU A 40 3.84 -10.91 -9.16
C LEU A 40 5.17 -10.24 -9.53
N GLY A 41 6.25 -10.55 -8.81
CA GLY A 41 7.59 -10.06 -9.13
C GLY A 41 8.08 -10.52 -10.52
N THR A 42 7.77 -11.74 -10.95
CA THR A 42 8.07 -12.19 -12.32
C THR A 42 7.26 -11.43 -13.36
N TRP A 43 5.97 -11.19 -13.09
CA TRP A 43 5.10 -10.43 -13.98
C TRP A 43 5.61 -8.98 -14.14
N ASP A 44 6.02 -8.35 -13.05
CA ASP A 44 6.62 -7.01 -13.06
C ASP A 44 7.84 -6.91 -13.98
N LEU A 45 8.68 -7.94 -14.00
CA LEU A 45 9.88 -7.98 -14.82
C LEU A 45 9.56 -8.15 -16.32
N ILE A 46 8.53 -8.93 -16.63
CA ILE A 46 8.14 -9.27 -18.01
C ILE A 46 7.35 -8.13 -18.65
N GLN A 47 6.48 -7.48 -17.89
CA GLN A 47 5.55 -6.51 -18.44
C GLN A 47 6.28 -5.21 -18.86
N THR A 48 5.84 -4.60 -19.97
CA THR A 48 6.53 -3.47 -20.62
C THR A 48 5.88 -2.10 -20.43
N ARG A 49 4.66 -2.04 -19.88
CA ARG A 49 3.82 -0.84 -19.77
C ARG A 49 4.21 0.11 -18.63
N HIS A 50 4.81 -0.37 -17.55
CA HIS A 50 5.15 0.41 -16.36
C HIS A 50 6.63 0.24 -16.02
N SER A 51 7.44 1.22 -16.43
CA SER A 51 8.89 1.22 -16.24
C SER A 51 9.31 1.18 -14.77
N ILE A 52 8.45 1.67 -13.86
CA ILE A 52 8.75 1.72 -12.41
C ILE A 52 8.67 0.32 -11.79
N THR A 53 7.61 -0.44 -12.05
CA THR A 53 7.46 -1.80 -11.49
C THR A 53 8.50 -2.75 -12.06
N ARG A 54 8.85 -2.60 -13.34
CA ARG A 54 9.94 -3.36 -13.97
C ARG A 54 11.31 -3.08 -13.37
N ASN A 55 11.58 -1.83 -12.97
CA ASN A 55 12.86 -1.44 -12.36
C ASN A 55 12.97 -1.79 -10.87
N TYR A 56 11.82 -1.90 -10.18
CA TYR A 56 11.71 -2.19 -8.75
C TYR A 56 10.55 -3.17 -8.51
N PRO A 57 10.69 -4.44 -8.94
CA PRO A 57 9.64 -5.45 -8.80
C PRO A 57 9.25 -5.61 -7.34
N ILE A 58 7.96 -5.83 -7.09
CA ILE A 58 7.33 -5.93 -5.76
C ILE A 58 7.34 -4.59 -4.99
N ILE A 59 8.48 -3.95 -4.78
CA ILE A 59 8.59 -2.69 -3.99
C ILE A 59 7.77 -1.56 -4.61
N ALA A 60 7.73 -1.44 -5.93
CA ALA A 60 7.01 -0.37 -6.60
C ALA A 60 5.51 -0.36 -6.27
N HIS A 61 4.92 -1.50 -5.89
CA HIS A 61 3.53 -1.59 -5.48
C HIS A 61 3.25 -0.85 -4.17
N MET A 62 4.21 -0.79 -3.25
CA MET A 62 4.05 -0.01 -2.02
C MET A 62 3.83 1.47 -2.31
N ARG A 63 4.45 2.01 -3.37
CA ARG A 63 4.22 3.39 -3.79
C ARG A 63 2.76 3.63 -4.15
N PHE A 64 2.17 2.74 -4.95
CA PHE A 64 0.77 2.86 -5.36
C PHE A 64 -0.20 2.66 -4.18
N LEU A 65 0.11 1.76 -3.25
CA LEU A 65 -0.66 1.59 -2.02
C LEU A 65 -0.62 2.85 -1.16
N LEU A 66 0.55 3.46 -0.97
CA LEU A 66 0.68 4.70 -0.21
C LEU A 66 0.04 5.90 -0.91
N GLU A 67 0.09 5.94 -2.24
CA GLU A 67 -0.58 6.96 -3.04
C GLU A 67 -2.11 6.87 -2.90
N MET A 68 -2.64 5.66 -2.78
CA MET A 68 -4.06 5.43 -2.50
C MET A 68 -4.46 5.87 -1.10
N ILE A 69 -3.63 5.66 -0.07
CA ILE A 69 -3.92 5.99 1.34
C ILE A 69 -3.69 7.49 1.64
N ARG A 70 -2.88 8.16 0.82
CA ARG A 70 -2.52 9.58 1.00
C ARG A 70 -3.74 10.51 1.16
N PRO A 71 -4.79 10.47 0.32
CA PRO A 71 -5.93 11.37 0.45
C PRO A 71 -6.69 11.19 1.76
N GLU A 72 -6.91 9.96 2.23
CA GLU A 72 -7.59 9.69 3.50
C GLU A 72 -6.76 10.20 4.68
N ILE A 73 -5.45 9.93 4.68
CA ILE A 73 -4.57 10.49 5.71
C ILE A 73 -4.68 12.02 5.72
N HIS A 74 -4.62 12.65 4.54
CA HIS A 74 -4.71 14.10 4.45
C HIS A 74 -6.04 14.63 5.01
N GLN A 75 -7.16 14.03 4.60
CA GLN A 75 -8.49 14.47 4.96
C GLN A 75 -8.81 14.34 6.47
N TYR A 76 -8.30 13.30 7.14
CA TYR A 76 -8.64 13.05 8.55
C TYR A 76 -7.60 13.53 9.56
N PHE A 77 -6.32 13.55 9.18
CA PHE A 77 -5.23 13.88 10.11
C PHE A 77 -4.61 15.25 9.87
N ILE A 78 -4.67 15.77 8.64
CA ILE A 78 -4.01 17.03 8.28
C ILE A 78 -5.03 18.14 8.00
N GLU A 79 -6.12 17.84 7.31
CA GLU A 79 -7.12 18.84 6.96
C GLU A 79 -7.86 19.31 8.21
N SER A 80 -7.72 20.59 8.51
CA SER A 80 -8.32 21.23 9.67
C SER A 80 -9.71 21.78 9.33
N ASN A 81 -10.54 22.05 10.35
CA ASN A 81 -11.90 22.60 10.17
C ASN A 81 -11.97 23.91 9.36
N ILE A 82 -10.82 24.58 9.17
CA ILE A 82 -10.64 25.86 8.47
C ILE A 82 -10.14 25.72 7.03
N ASP A 83 -9.77 24.53 6.57
CA ASP A 83 -9.15 24.31 5.25
C ASP A 83 -10.14 24.16 4.08
N GLY A 84 -11.43 23.95 4.39
CA GLY A 84 -12.48 23.83 3.37
C GLY A 84 -12.60 25.10 2.52
N ARG A 85 -12.36 24.98 1.20
CA ARG A 85 -12.66 26.02 0.21
C ARG A 85 -13.90 25.64 -0.62
N PRO A 86 -14.79 26.59 -0.98
CA PRO A 86 -14.75 28.03 -0.67
C PRO A 86 -15.31 28.40 0.71
N PHE A 87 -15.95 27.46 1.42
CA PHE A 87 -16.44 27.66 2.78
C PHE A 87 -15.95 26.54 3.70
N ASN A 88 -15.43 26.94 4.85
CA ASN A 88 -14.92 26.01 5.85
C ASN A 88 -16.03 25.48 6.77
N HIS A 89 -15.72 24.53 7.65
CA HIS A 89 -16.74 23.89 8.49
C HIS A 89 -17.39 24.93 9.42
N ASP A 90 -16.59 25.78 10.06
CA ASP A 90 -17.06 26.80 11.01
C ASP A 90 -17.99 27.84 10.33
N GLN A 91 -17.69 28.24 9.10
CA GLN A 91 -18.55 29.14 8.31
C GLN A 91 -19.91 28.48 8.02
N ARG A 92 -19.93 27.19 7.70
CA ARG A 92 -21.20 26.46 7.50
C ARG A 92 -21.98 26.35 8.80
N SER A 93 -21.33 26.03 9.91
CA SER A 93 -21.94 25.94 11.24
C SER A 93 -22.55 27.28 11.66
N LEU A 94 -21.82 28.37 11.50
CA LEU A 94 -22.28 29.73 11.80
C LEU A 94 -23.50 30.13 10.95
N ILE A 95 -23.52 29.78 9.66
CA ILE A 95 -24.69 30.04 8.80
C ILE A 95 -25.91 29.25 9.29
N TYR A 96 -25.73 28.00 9.73
CA TYR A 96 -26.83 27.18 10.26
C TYR A 96 -27.38 27.69 11.59
N GLU A 97 -26.51 28.11 12.52
CA GLU A 97 -26.94 28.71 13.80
C GLU A 97 -27.76 29.97 13.55
N ARG A 98 -27.27 30.88 12.70
CA ARG A 98 -28.00 32.10 12.33
C ARG A 98 -29.32 31.80 11.61
N ALA A 99 -29.35 30.81 10.73
CA ALA A 99 -30.58 30.43 10.02
C ALA A 99 -31.64 29.83 10.96
N LYS A 100 -31.23 29.25 12.09
CA LYS A 100 -32.14 28.68 13.09
C LYS A 100 -32.47 29.63 14.25
N ASN A 101 -31.93 30.86 14.29
CA ASN A 101 -32.08 31.81 15.42
C ASN A 101 -31.77 31.14 16.77
N ILE A 102 -30.63 30.46 16.88
CA ILE A 102 -30.16 29.83 18.14
C ILE A 102 -29.20 30.77 18.90
N ASP A 103 -29.25 32.08 18.64
CA ASP A 103 -28.48 33.07 19.40
C ASP A 103 -28.97 33.18 20.86
#